data_AF-A0A9D4WIU7-F1
#
_entry.id   AF-A0A9D4WIU7-F1
#
_cell.length_a   1.000
_cell.length_b   1.000
_cell.length_c   1.000
_cell.angle_alpha   90.00
_cell.angle_beta   90.00
_cell.angle_gamma   90.00
#
_symmetry.space_group_name_H-M   'P 1'
#
loop_
_entity.id
_entity.type
_entity.pdbx_description
1 polymer ?
#
loop_
_entity_poly.entity_id
_entity_poly.type
_entity_poly.pdbx_seq_one_letter_code
_entity_poly.pdbx_strand_id
1 'polypeptide(L)'
;MKQVVGMVVSNKMQKSVVVAVDRLFHHTVFNRYVKRTSKFMAHDGNNLCNIGDRVRLHSSRPLSKRKHWVVAEILKKARIYVPPSAPVSENVSSGGPTSTS
;
A
#
# COMPACT_ATOMS: atom_id res chain seq x y z
N MET A 1 -8.94 20.90 2.54
CA MET A 1 -7.84 20.06 3.09
C MET A 1 -6.99 19.56 1.92
N LYS A 2 -5.66 19.65 1.97
CA LYS A 2 -4.80 19.25 0.84
C LYS A 2 -4.54 17.75 0.89
N GLN A 3 -5.03 17.02 -0.10
CA GLN A 3 -4.76 15.59 -0.25
C GLN A 3 -3.43 15.42 -0.99
N VAL A 4 -2.62 14.46 -0.55
CA VAL A 4 -1.38 14.10 -1.26
C VAL A 4 -1.39 12.61 -1.57
N VAL A 5 -0.86 12.25 -2.73
CA VAL A 5 -0.77 10.86 -3.17
C VAL A 5 0.70 10.47 -3.21
N GLY A 6 0.99 9.28 -2.70
CA GLY A 6 2.35 8.77 -2.67
C GLY A 6 2.40 7.24 -2.70
N MET A 7 3.61 6.72 -2.64
CA MET A 7 3.88 5.29 -2.63
C MET A 7 4.44 4.87 -1.26
N VAL A 8 3.98 3.75 -0.73
CA VAL A 8 4.48 3.20 0.53
C VAL A 8 5.88 2.63 0.31
N VAL A 9 6.87 3.16 1.03
CA VAL A 9 8.28 2.74 0.96
C VAL A 9 8.65 1.82 2.13
N SER A 10 7.98 1.96 3.27
CA SER A 10 8.23 1.12 4.44
C SER A 10 6.97 0.95 5.28
N ASN A 11 6.70 -0.29 5.68
CA ASN A 11 5.65 -0.69 6.61
C ASN A 11 6.22 -1.44 7.84
N LYS A 12 7.50 -1.22 8.17
CA LYS A 12 8.18 -1.93 9.28
C LYS A 12 7.67 -1.56 10.68
N MET A 13 6.91 -0.47 10.82
CA MET A 13 6.47 0.07 12.11
C MET A 13 5.01 -0.30 12.38
N GLN A 14 4.67 -0.47 13.65
CA GLN A 14 3.28 -0.70 14.05
C GLN A 14 2.42 0.54 13.85
N LYS A 15 1.23 0.32 13.27
CA LYS A 15 0.20 1.32 12.99
C LYS A 15 0.69 2.52 12.16
N SER A 16 1.82 2.37 11.47
CA SER A 16 2.57 3.49 10.90
C SER A 16 3.29 3.08 9.62
N VAL A 17 3.16 3.89 8.57
CA VAL A 17 3.85 3.65 7.30
C VAL A 17 4.60 4.89 6.85
N VAL A 18 5.69 4.67 6.11
CA VAL A 18 6.47 5.74 5.46
C VAL A 18 6.07 5.80 4.00
N VAL A 19 5.56 6.95 3.58
CA VAL A 19 5.09 7.20 2.21
C VAL A 19 6.01 8.21 1.55
N ALA A 20 6.50 7.89 0.36
CA ALA A 20 7.19 8.84 -0.50
C ALA A 20 6.17 9.56 -1.39
N VAL A 21 6.20 10.88 -1.36
CA VAL A 21 5.39 11.76 -2.19
C VAL A 21 6.31 12.55 -3.09
N ASP A 22 6.07 12.46 -4.39
CA ASP A 22 6.78 13.24 -5.38
C ASP A 22 6.04 14.53 -5.68
N ARG A 23 6.78 15.63 -5.75
CA ARG A 23 6.28 16.92 -6.26
C ARG A 23 7.19 17.43 -7.36
N LEU A 24 6.61 17.97 -8.42
CA LEU A 24 7.37 18.77 -9.38
C LEU A 24 7.51 20.19 -8.85
N PHE A 25 8.71 20.75 -8.96
CA PHE A 25 8.96 22.16 -8.71
C PHE A 25 9.78 22.75 -9.85
N HIS A 26 9.59 24.04 -10.11
CA HIS A 26 10.35 24.76 -11.12
C HIS A 26 11.69 25.20 -10.52
N HIS A 27 12.80 24.76 -11.13
CA HIS A 27 14.14 25.22 -10.75
C HIS A 27 14.45 26.52 -11.48
N THR A 28 14.43 27.64 -10.75
CA THR A 28 14.50 29.01 -11.32
C THR A 28 15.75 29.27 -12.17
N VAL A 29 16.93 28.80 -11.75
CA VAL A 29 18.20 29.05 -12.46
C VAL A 29 18.29 28.28 -13.79
N PHE A 30 17.69 27.10 -13.87
CA PHE A 30 17.82 26.21 -15.04
C PHE A 30 16.54 26.10 -15.86
N ASN A 31 15.51 26.86 -15.48
CA ASN A 31 14.19 26.91 -16.10
C ASN A 31 13.59 25.53 -16.45
N ARG A 32 13.79 24.54 -15.56
CA ARG A 32 13.38 23.15 -15.76
C ARG A 32 12.57 22.65 -14.56
N TYR A 33 11.56 21.83 -14.82
CA TYR A 33 10.83 21.12 -13.78
C TYR A 33 11.65 19.95 -13.24
N VAL A 34 11.87 19.93 -11.93
CA VAL A 34 12.61 18.88 -11.23
C VAL A 34 11.67 18.17 -10.26
N LYS A 35 11.76 16.84 -10.20
CA LYS A 35 11.03 16.03 -9.22
C LYS A 35 11.75 16.08 -7.87
N ARG A 36 11.03 16.38 -6.81
CA ARG A 36 11.52 16.29 -5.43
C ARG A 36 10.64 15.31 -4.66
N THR A 37 11.26 14.27 -4.12
CA THR A 37 10.60 13.28 -3.27
C THR A 37 10.70 13.72 -1.82
N SER A 38 9.60 13.63 -1.07
CA SER A 38 9.57 13.85 0.38
C SER A 38 8.90 12.66 1.06
N LYS A 39 9.43 12.27 2.22
CA LYS A 39 8.92 11.12 2.98
C LYS A 39 8.05 11.61 4.12
N PHE A 40 6.85 11.04 4.24
CA PHE A 40 5.89 11.35 5.30
C PHE A 40 5.58 10.11 6.12
N MET A 41 5.42 10.30 7.43
CA MET A 41 4.92 9.25 8.32
C MET A 41 3.40 9.36 8.41
N ALA A 42 2.73 8.30 8.01
CA ALA A 42 1.28 8.22 8.00
C ALA A 42 0.77 7.20 9.02
N HIS A 43 -0.39 7.48 9.59
CA HIS A 43 -1.15 6.54 10.43
C HIS A 43 -1.95 5.58 9.56
N ASP A 44 -1.80 4.30 9.88
CA ASP A 44 -2.63 3.22 9.37
C ASP A 44 -3.05 2.40 10.60
N GLY A 45 -4.29 2.52 11.04
CA GLY A 45 -4.75 1.87 12.28
C GLY A 45 -4.78 0.34 12.18
N ASN A 46 -4.99 -0.17 10.96
CA ASN A 46 -5.27 -1.57 10.70
C ASN A 46 -4.11 -2.28 10.00
N ASN A 47 -2.97 -1.59 9.80
CA ASN A 47 -1.77 -2.12 9.12
C ASN A 47 -2.09 -2.75 7.74
N LEU A 48 -3.05 -2.17 7.00
CA LEU A 48 -3.51 -2.72 5.72
C LEU A 48 -2.57 -2.39 4.56
N CYS A 49 -1.66 -1.43 4.72
CA CYS A 49 -0.78 -0.95 3.67
C CYS A 49 0.46 -1.84 3.48
N ASN A 50 0.69 -2.26 2.24
CA ASN A 50 1.88 -3.01 1.83
C ASN A 50 2.90 -2.10 1.15
N ILE A 51 4.17 -2.52 1.12
CA ILE A 51 5.23 -1.84 0.39
C ILE A 51 4.88 -1.81 -1.10
N GLY A 52 4.99 -0.65 -1.73
CA GLY A 52 4.64 -0.44 -3.14
C GLY A 52 3.18 -0.04 -3.38
N ASP A 53 2.32 -0.03 -2.35
CA ASP A 53 0.95 0.47 -2.49
C ASP A 53 0.95 1.97 -2.83
N ARG A 54 0.08 2.40 -3.75
CA ARG A 54 -0.25 3.82 -3.95
C ARG A 54 -1.37 4.21 -3.01
N VAL A 55 -1.12 5.22 -2.19
CA VAL A 55 -2.03 5.64 -1.11
C VAL A 55 -2.33 7.13 -1.18
N ARG A 56 -3.54 7.50 -0.78
CA ARG A 56 -3.99 8.87 -0.58
C ARG A 56 -3.87 9.23 0.90
N LEU A 57 -3.22 10.34 1.18
CA LEU A 57 -2.94 10.85 2.51
C LEU A 57 -3.70 12.14 2.78
N HIS A 58 -4.28 12.22 3.97
CA HIS A 58 -4.90 13.42 4.51
C HIS A 58 -4.10 13.96 5.69
N SER A 59 -4.10 15.28 5.86
CA SER A 59 -3.56 15.90 7.07
C SER A 59 -4.47 15.57 8.26
N SER A 60 -3.87 15.39 9.44
CA SER A 60 -4.57 15.09 10.68
C SER A 60 -3.96 15.91 11.83
N ARG A 61 -4.59 15.84 13.00
CA ARG A 61 -3.95 16.27 14.24
C ARG A 61 -2.61 15.55 14.42
N PRO A 62 -1.64 16.15 15.13
CA PRO A 62 -0.43 15.44 15.53
C PRO A 62 -0.75 14.16 16.28
N LEU A 63 -0.26 13.03 15.76
CA LEU A 63 -0.28 11.73 16.45
C LEU A 63 1.07 11.41 17.07
N SER A 64 2.14 12.07 16.60
CA SER A 64 3.48 12.05 17.18
C SER A 64 4.27 13.28 16.70
N LYS A 65 5.57 13.37 17.05
CA LYS A 65 6.48 14.42 16.55
C LYS A 65 6.51 14.54 15.02
N ARG A 66 6.38 13.42 14.28
CA ARG A 66 6.50 13.38 12.80
C ARG A 66 5.25 12.89 12.09
N LYS A 67 4.31 12.27 12.82
CA LYS A 67 3.15 11.59 12.26
C LYS A 67 1.94 12.52 12.30
N HIS A 68 1.79 13.30 11.25
CA HIS A 68 0.71 14.30 11.06
C HIS A 68 -0.19 13.96 9.87
N TRP A 69 -0.01 12.77 9.29
CA TRP A 69 -0.74 12.28 8.13
C TRP A 69 -1.48 10.98 8.47
N VAL A 70 -2.62 10.77 7.83
CA VAL A 70 -3.41 9.53 7.94
C VAL A 70 -3.61 8.98 6.52
N VAL A 71 -3.50 7.66 6.39
CA VAL A 71 -3.88 6.97 5.15
C VAL A 71 -5.40 6.99 5.05
N ALA A 72 -5.91 7.72 4.06
CA ALA A 72 -7.35 7.81 3.82
C ALA A 72 -7.84 6.67 2.93
N GLU A 73 -7.07 6.34 1.90
CA GLU A 73 -7.47 5.34 0.89
C GLU A 73 -6.25 4.71 0.22
N ILE A 74 -6.35 3.42 -0.10
CA ILE A 74 -5.36 2.70 -0.90
C ILE A 74 -5.87 2.68 -2.35
N LEU A 75 -5.26 3.51 -3.19
CA LEU A 75 -5.66 3.70 -4.59
C LEU A 75 -5.25 2.53 -5.49
N LYS A 76 -4.10 1.91 -5.20
CA LYS A 76 -3.61 0.76 -5.95
C LYS A 76 -2.75 -0.11 -5.06
N LYS A 77 -3.07 -1.40 -5.01
CA LYS A 77 -2.25 -2.41 -4.33
C LYS A 77 -1.01 -2.74 -5.14
N ALA A 78 0.09 -3.01 -4.45
CA ALA A 78 1.31 -3.52 -5.04
C ALA A 78 1.00 -4.84 -5.76
N ARG A 79 1.55 -4.99 -6.97
CA ARG A 79 1.52 -6.28 -7.66
C ARG A 79 2.51 -7.21 -6.98
N ILE A 80 2.01 -8.02 -6.07
CA ILE A 80 2.74 -9.22 -5.62
C ILE A 80 2.56 -10.22 -6.76
N TYR A 81 3.67 -10.71 -7.33
CA TYR A 81 3.62 -11.81 -8.28
C TYR A 81 3.10 -13.04 -7.52
N VAL A 82 1.85 -13.41 -7.79
CA VAL A 82 1.28 -14.68 -7.37
C VAL A 82 1.48 -15.62 -8.57
N PRO A 83 2.38 -16.61 -8.49
CA PRO A 83 2.47 -17.60 -9.54
C PRO A 83 1.10 -18.27 -9.66
N PRO A 84 0.58 -18.51 -10.88
CA PRO A 84 -0.67 -19.22 -11.05
C PRO A 84 -0.53 -20.58 -10.36
N SER A 85 -1.28 -20.78 -9.28
CA SER A 85 -1.35 -22.07 -8.60
C SER A 85 -1.82 -23.09 -9.63
N ALA A 86 -1.02 -24.13 -9.84
CA ALA A 86 -1.35 -25.23 -10.74
C ALA A 86 -2.81 -25.68 -10.50
N PRO A 87 -3.57 -26.03 -11.57
CA PRO A 87 -4.95 -26.47 -11.41
C PRO A 87 -4.96 -27.66 -10.43
N VAL A 88 -5.58 -27.45 -9.27
CA VAL A 88 -5.77 -28.50 -8.27
C VAL A 88 -6.80 -29.45 -8.86
N SER A 89 -6.37 -30.63 -9.29
CA SER A 89 -7.26 -31.70 -9.72
C SER A 89 -8.13 -32.13 -8.54
N GLU A 90 -9.40 -31.72 -8.56
CA GLU A 90 -10.43 -32.18 -7.63
C GLU A 90 -10.71 -33.66 -7.90
N ASN A 91 -10.04 -34.55 -7.16
CA ASN A 91 -10.49 -35.94 -7.06
C ASN A 91 -11.72 -35.96 -6.14
N VAL A 92 -12.89 -35.85 -6.76
CA VAL A 92 -14.18 -36.16 -6.13
C VAL A 92 -14.21 -37.67 -5.84
N SER A 93 -13.92 -38.03 -4.60
CA SER A 93 -14.15 -39.36 -4.06
C SER A 93 -15.66 -39.63 -3.96
N SER A 94 -16.25 -40.18 -5.02
CA SER A 94 -17.61 -40.75 -4.95
C SER A 94 -17.54 -42.08 -4.21
N GLY A 95 -17.76 -42.05 -2.89
CA GLY A 95 -18.15 -43.23 -2.14
C GLY A 95 -19.55 -43.67 -2.57
N GLY A 96 -19.65 -44.85 -3.17
CA GLY A 96 -20.91 -45.58 -3.40
C GLY A 96 -20.89 -46.90 -2.60
N PRO A 97 -22.06 -47.41 -2.15
CA PRO A 97 -22.15 -48.26 -0.98
C PRO A 97 -21.84 -49.74 -1.25
N THR A 98 -21.44 -50.39 -0.17
CA THR A 98 -21.23 -51.83 0.04
C THR A 98 -22.39 -52.68 -0.52
N SER A 99 -22.08 -53.68 -1.35
CA SER A 99 -23.00 -54.77 -1.70
C SER A 99 -22.66 -56.02 -0.90
N THR A 100 -23.58 -56.43 -0.03
CA THR A 100 -23.61 -57.70 0.68
C THR A 100 -23.78 -58.88 -0.29
N SER A 101 -23.01 -59.95 -0.07
CA SER A 101 -23.31 -61.34 -0.46
C SER A 101 -22.67 -62.30 0.53
#